data_AF-A0A7Z0PRE4-F1
#
_entry.id   AF-A0A7Z0PRE4-F1
#
_cell.length_a   1.000
_cell.length_b   1.000
_cell.length_c   1.000
_cell.angle_alpha   90.00
_cell.angle_beta   90.00
_cell.angle_gamma   90.00
#
_symmetry.space_group_name_H-M   'P 1'
#
loop_
_entity.id
_entity.type
_entity.pdbx_description
1 polymer ?
#
loop_
_entity_poly.entity_id
_entity_poly.type
_entity_poly.pdbx_seq_one_letter_code
_entity_poly.pdbx_strand_id
1 'polypeptide(L)'
;MLRVRPLPFEATASCVQRLATAYRLTLPQLLHGAGITLHGHGTLPPAELHLNHNAARHLAVLARTPLPHLTRAPPHLPHNDTARSTEAAAHWKRLEAEQQPVRACTLCTRHRSHGATGTAWVHRPAHRLVCPRHHQAAPDPRLTTTLHTLAVPELTDAHHAHQRLLRHPRATTAWTTARAITTRWYDHQQHLTHRWHTRLTKLIADSPHLATTSSASPALLARDLVTYPETVALARTLAVLPNQPHRTTDDALSLIAHRLELPSLASNANDPLRAFLTHTRH
;
A
#
# COMPACT_ATOMS: atom_id res chain seq x y z
N MET A 1 -3.11 24.87 -21.00
CA MET A 1 -2.11 24.69 -19.92
C MET A 1 -2.47 23.43 -19.15
N LEU A 2 -1.54 22.47 -19.00
CA LEU A 2 -1.83 21.14 -18.46
C LEU A 2 -1.86 21.16 -16.92
N ARG A 3 -2.95 20.68 -16.32
CA ARG A 3 -3.10 20.58 -14.86
C ARG A 3 -2.94 19.12 -14.45
N VAL A 4 -1.91 18.80 -13.68
CA VAL A 4 -1.76 17.47 -13.06
C VAL A 4 -2.35 17.55 -11.66
N ARG A 5 -3.43 16.81 -11.40
CA ARG A 5 -3.98 16.72 -10.04
C ARG A 5 -3.25 15.59 -9.29
N PRO A 6 -2.71 15.86 -8.08
CA PRO A 6 -2.12 14.82 -7.25
C PRO A 6 -3.14 13.71 -6.93
N LEU A 7 -2.66 12.48 -6.84
CA LEU A 7 -3.42 11.36 -6.31
C LEU A 7 -3.36 11.37 -4.77
N PRO A 8 -4.38 10.86 -4.07
CA PRO A 8 -4.27 10.59 -2.65
C PRO A 8 -3.10 9.63 -2.38
N PHE A 9 -2.23 10.01 -1.44
CA PHE A 9 -1.02 9.28 -1.05
C PHE A 9 0.05 9.14 -2.14
N GLU A 10 0.05 10.01 -3.15
CA GLU A 10 1.07 9.98 -4.20
C GLU A 10 2.47 10.28 -3.64
N ALA A 11 3.47 9.52 -4.08
CA ALA A 11 4.87 9.84 -3.83
C ALA A 11 5.20 11.25 -4.37
N THR A 12 5.95 12.04 -3.61
CA THR A 12 6.29 13.42 -3.99
C THR A 12 7.03 13.43 -5.32
N ALA A 13 8.03 12.56 -5.48
CA ALA A 13 8.77 12.35 -6.71
C ALA A 13 7.84 11.98 -7.88
N SER A 14 6.79 11.18 -7.64
CA SER A 14 5.84 10.77 -8.69
C SER A 14 5.00 11.95 -9.16
N CYS A 15 4.49 12.75 -8.22
CA CYS A 15 3.70 13.94 -8.53
C CYS A 15 4.53 14.95 -9.32
N VAL A 16 5.76 15.24 -8.87
CA VAL A 16 6.68 16.17 -9.54
C VAL A 16 7.10 15.64 -10.92
N GLN A 17 7.39 14.35 -11.05
CA GLN A 17 7.72 13.73 -12.34
C GLN A 17 6.57 13.84 -13.33
N ARG A 18 5.34 13.56 -12.90
CA ARG A 18 4.14 13.72 -13.77
C ARG A 18 3.94 15.17 -14.17
N LEU A 19 4.18 16.12 -13.28
CA LEU A 19 4.14 17.55 -13.58
C LEU A 19 5.21 17.92 -14.62
N ALA A 20 6.44 17.43 -14.45
CA ALA A 20 7.54 17.66 -15.39
C ALA A 20 7.19 17.11 -16.78
N THR A 21 6.69 15.88 -16.84
CA THR A 21 6.21 15.26 -18.10
C THR A 21 5.09 16.07 -18.75
N ALA A 22 4.15 16.60 -17.97
CA ALA A 22 3.09 17.47 -18.51
C ALA A 22 3.65 18.76 -19.14
N TYR A 23 4.73 19.31 -18.58
CA TYR A 23 5.46 20.44 -19.16
C TYR A 23 6.52 20.05 -20.21
N ARG A 24 6.66 18.76 -20.54
CA ARG A 24 7.71 18.22 -21.42
C ARG A 24 9.13 18.55 -20.93
N LEU A 25 9.31 18.61 -19.62
CA LEU A 25 10.59 18.82 -18.95
C LEU A 25 11.04 17.53 -18.24
N THR A 26 12.34 17.41 -18.00
CA THR A 26 12.85 16.48 -16.98
C THR A 26 12.57 17.01 -15.58
N LEU A 27 12.58 16.14 -14.57
CA LEU A 27 12.40 16.56 -13.18
C LEU A 27 13.44 17.62 -12.76
N PRO A 28 14.76 17.47 -13.05
CA PRO A 28 15.73 18.52 -12.75
C PRO A 28 15.45 19.85 -13.46
N GLN A 29 15.03 19.81 -14.73
CA GLN A 29 14.69 21.03 -15.48
C GLN A 29 13.47 21.75 -14.88
N LEU A 30 12.44 21.02 -14.48
CA LEU A 30 11.26 21.58 -13.82
C LEU A 30 11.63 22.24 -12.49
N LEU A 31 12.41 21.56 -11.65
CA LEU A 31 12.83 22.08 -10.34
C LEU A 31 13.71 23.32 -10.49
N HIS A 32 14.67 23.29 -11.42
CA HIS A 32 15.51 24.44 -11.72
C HIS A 32 14.69 25.64 -12.21
N GLY A 33 13.75 25.42 -13.15
CA GLY A 33 12.84 26.48 -13.62
C GLY A 33 11.90 27.03 -12.54
N ALA A 34 11.67 26.29 -11.45
CA ALA A 34 10.90 26.72 -10.29
C ALA A 34 11.77 27.40 -9.20
N GLY A 35 13.07 27.60 -9.46
CA GLY A 35 14.02 28.13 -8.49
C GLY A 35 14.21 27.21 -7.29
N ILE A 36 14.19 25.88 -7.50
CA ILE A 36 14.38 24.86 -6.47
C ILE A 36 15.71 24.15 -6.71
N THR A 37 16.60 24.23 -5.73
CA THR A 37 17.90 23.53 -5.76
C THR A 37 17.69 22.05 -5.47
N LEU A 38 18.18 21.17 -6.36
CA LEU A 38 18.07 19.72 -6.20
C LEU A 38 19.39 19.13 -5.68
N HIS A 39 19.32 18.44 -4.56
CA HIS A 39 20.45 17.75 -3.94
C HIS A 39 20.37 16.22 -4.11
N GLY A 40 21.49 15.63 -4.51
CA GLY A 40 21.63 14.20 -4.71
C GLY A 40 20.90 13.67 -5.95
N HIS A 41 20.86 12.35 -6.06
CA HIS A 41 20.19 11.64 -7.14
C HIS A 41 19.36 10.48 -6.59
N GLY A 42 18.25 10.18 -7.25
CA GLY A 42 17.36 9.10 -6.86
C GLY A 42 16.30 8.87 -7.92
N THR A 43 15.68 7.70 -7.84
CA THR A 43 14.57 7.29 -8.70
C THR A 43 13.55 6.50 -7.87
N LEU A 44 12.31 6.52 -8.32
CA LEU A 44 11.26 5.69 -7.74
C LEU A 44 11.39 4.23 -8.22
N PRO A 45 10.99 3.24 -7.39
CA PRO A 45 10.49 3.40 -6.01
C PRO A 45 11.55 3.47 -4.87
N PRO A 46 12.87 3.18 -5.02
CA PRO A 46 13.77 3.08 -3.86
C PRO A 46 14.17 4.42 -3.23
N ALA A 47 13.83 5.55 -3.85
CA ALA A 47 14.07 6.87 -3.30
C ALA A 47 12.84 7.77 -3.44
N GLU A 48 12.67 8.67 -2.46
CA GLU A 48 11.64 9.71 -2.43
C GLU A 48 12.28 11.09 -2.53
N LEU A 49 11.56 12.02 -3.13
CA LEU A 49 11.96 13.42 -3.20
C LEU A 49 11.35 14.17 -2.02
N HIS A 50 12.19 14.61 -1.10
CA HIS A 50 11.77 15.44 0.03
C HIS A 50 11.91 16.91 -0.34
N LEU A 51 10.90 17.71 0.00
CA LEU A 51 10.85 19.14 -0.28
C LEU A 51 10.81 19.90 1.05
N ASN A 52 11.58 20.98 1.16
CA ASN A 52 11.38 21.93 2.25
C ASN A 52 10.13 22.81 2.00
N HIS A 53 9.74 23.61 3.00
CA HIS A 53 8.55 24.47 2.92
C HIS A 53 8.54 25.38 1.68
N ASN A 54 9.67 26.04 1.40
CA ASN A 54 9.79 26.97 0.27
C ASN A 54 9.67 26.26 -1.08
N ALA A 55 10.31 25.10 -1.25
CA ALA A 55 10.18 24.28 -2.45
C ALA A 55 8.74 23.81 -2.67
N ALA A 56 8.05 23.38 -1.60
CA ALA A 56 6.64 22.99 -1.67
C ALA A 56 5.74 24.17 -2.09
N ARG A 57 6.01 25.39 -1.59
CA ARG A 57 5.29 26.62 -1.98
C ARG A 57 5.54 26.98 -3.45
N HIS A 58 6.78 26.90 -3.93
CA HIS A 58 7.11 27.16 -5.34
C HIS A 58 6.40 26.16 -6.26
N LEU A 59 6.40 24.88 -5.91
CA LEU A 59 5.66 23.85 -6.65
C LEU A 59 4.15 24.07 -6.62
N ALA A 60 3.59 24.57 -5.52
CA ALA A 60 2.17 24.91 -5.44
C ALA A 60 1.75 25.99 -6.45
N VAL A 61 2.57 27.03 -6.59
CA VAL A 61 2.38 28.07 -7.59
C VAL A 61 2.48 27.48 -9.01
N LEU A 62 3.54 26.72 -9.29
CA LEU A 62 3.78 26.10 -10.60
C LEU A 62 2.68 25.12 -11.02
N ALA A 63 2.20 24.30 -10.07
CA ALA A 63 1.15 23.31 -10.28
C ALA A 63 -0.27 23.91 -10.26
N ARG A 64 -0.41 25.22 -9.96
CA ARG A 64 -1.70 25.90 -9.73
C ARG A 64 -2.62 25.10 -8.81
N THR A 65 -2.03 24.55 -7.75
CA THR A 65 -2.72 23.71 -6.78
C THR A 65 -2.44 24.26 -5.38
N PRO A 66 -3.47 24.56 -4.58
CA PRO A 66 -3.27 25.07 -3.23
C PRO A 66 -2.32 24.18 -2.44
N LEU A 67 -1.39 24.79 -1.70
CA LEU A 67 -0.42 24.05 -0.89
C LEU A 67 -1.08 23.00 0.03
N PRO A 68 -2.24 23.25 0.68
CA PRO A 68 -2.94 22.23 1.47
C PRO A 68 -3.42 21.00 0.69
N HIS A 69 -3.60 21.12 -0.62
CA HIS A 69 -3.95 19.99 -1.50
C HIS A 69 -2.71 19.24 -1.96
N LEU A 70 -1.58 19.94 -2.10
CA LEU A 70 -0.27 19.36 -2.34
C LEU A 70 0.39 18.79 -1.10
N THR A 71 -0.08 19.05 0.12
CA THR A 71 0.42 18.42 1.35
C THR A 71 -0.43 17.22 1.77
N ARG A 72 -1.73 17.21 1.44
CA ARG A 72 -2.62 16.06 1.67
C ARG A 72 -2.37 14.88 0.73
N ALA A 73 -1.79 15.13 -0.43
CA ALA A 73 -1.49 14.10 -1.41
C ALA A 73 -0.17 13.35 -1.13
N PRO A 74 0.94 14.00 -0.73
CA PRO A 74 2.21 13.35 -0.44
C PRO A 74 2.35 13.12 1.06
N PRO A 75 2.35 11.86 1.52
CA PRO A 75 2.41 11.54 2.95
C PRO A 75 3.77 11.87 3.58
N HIS A 76 4.79 12.19 2.76
CA HIS A 76 6.16 12.48 3.20
C HIS A 76 6.63 13.86 2.76
N LEU A 77 5.81 14.89 2.98
CA LEU A 77 6.32 16.25 3.14
C LEU A 77 6.61 16.49 4.63
N PRO A 78 7.66 15.90 5.25
CA PRO A 78 8.06 16.39 6.55
C PRO A 78 8.51 17.83 6.35
N HIS A 79 7.83 18.76 7.02
CA HIS A 79 8.41 20.05 7.36
C HIS A 79 9.60 19.76 8.26
N ASN A 80 10.77 19.52 7.68
CA ASN A 80 12.00 19.65 8.45
C ASN A 80 12.24 21.15 8.62
N ASP A 81 11.76 21.67 9.76
CA ASP A 81 12.04 23.01 10.30
C ASP A 81 13.43 23.06 10.97
N THR A 82 14.41 22.34 10.42
CA THR A 82 15.79 22.45 10.87
C THR A 82 16.48 23.50 10.01
N ALA A 83 16.51 24.71 10.58
CA ALA A 83 17.01 25.98 10.06
C ALA A 83 16.06 26.71 9.09
N ARG A 84 15.84 28.01 9.38
CA ARG A 84 15.19 29.03 8.53
C ARG A 84 15.99 29.24 7.23
N SER A 85 16.19 28.18 6.45
CA SER A 85 16.75 28.31 5.11
C SER A 85 15.73 29.05 4.25
N THR A 86 16.11 30.23 3.79
CA THR A 86 15.33 31.01 2.82
C THR A 86 15.33 30.36 1.44
N GLU A 87 16.22 29.40 1.20
CA GLU A 87 16.35 28.73 -0.09
C GLU A 87 15.30 27.63 -0.27
N ALA A 88 14.73 27.54 -1.48
CA ALA A 88 13.87 26.44 -1.85
C ALA A 88 14.72 25.25 -2.30
N ALA A 89 14.68 24.15 -1.54
CA ALA A 89 15.53 22.99 -1.79
C ALA A 89 14.72 21.68 -1.78
N ALA A 90 15.20 20.73 -2.59
CA ALA A 90 14.70 19.37 -2.70
C ALA A 90 15.86 18.38 -2.53
N HIS A 91 15.66 17.30 -1.79
CA HIS A 91 16.69 16.27 -1.59
C HIS A 91 16.14 14.87 -1.82
N TRP A 92 16.94 14.03 -2.46
CA TRP A 92 16.63 12.61 -2.57
C TRP A 92 16.93 11.89 -1.26
N LYS A 93 15.95 11.13 -0.76
CA LYS A 93 16.11 10.25 0.40
C LYS A 93 15.85 8.80 -0.03
N ARG A 94 16.78 7.90 0.30
CA ARG A 94 16.58 6.45 0.11
C ARG A 94 15.48 5.95 1.06
N LEU A 95 14.63 5.08 0.56
CA LEU A 95 13.55 4.43 1.30
C LEU A 95 13.91 2.98 1.62
N GLU A 96 13.54 2.57 2.84
CA GLU A 96 13.50 1.15 3.20
C GLU A 96 12.42 0.42 2.41
N ALA A 97 12.59 -0.90 2.20
CA ALA A 97 11.72 -1.69 1.32
C ALA A 97 10.22 -1.56 1.68
N GLU A 98 9.88 -1.52 2.96
CA GLU A 98 8.50 -1.38 3.45
C GLU A 98 7.90 0.02 3.25
N GLN A 99 8.74 1.03 3.04
CA GLN A 99 8.35 2.43 2.83
C GLN A 99 8.23 2.75 1.33
N GLN A 100 8.68 1.86 0.45
CA GLN A 100 8.68 2.09 -0.98
C GLN A 100 7.24 2.18 -1.51
N PRO A 101 6.93 3.21 -2.33
CA PRO A 101 5.61 3.33 -2.90
C PRO A 101 5.38 2.26 -3.96
N VAL A 102 4.11 1.97 -4.21
CA VAL A 102 3.65 0.98 -5.20
C VAL A 102 2.91 1.65 -6.35
N ARG A 103 2.71 0.94 -7.47
CA ARG A 103 1.98 1.50 -8.61
C ARG A 103 0.54 1.87 -8.25
N ALA A 104 0.14 3.07 -8.65
CA ALA A 104 -1.25 3.50 -8.59
C ALA A 104 -2.09 2.82 -9.67
N CYS A 105 -3.40 2.77 -9.45
CA CYS A 105 -4.35 2.37 -10.50
C CYS A 105 -4.18 3.27 -11.73
N THR A 106 -4.01 2.65 -12.90
CA THR A 106 -3.72 3.37 -14.15
C THR A 106 -4.90 4.22 -14.61
N LEU A 107 -6.13 3.73 -14.43
CA LEU A 107 -7.35 4.48 -14.76
C LEU A 107 -7.59 5.67 -13.82
N CYS A 108 -7.36 5.49 -12.51
CA CYS A 108 -7.38 6.61 -11.54
C CYS A 108 -6.34 7.68 -11.89
N THR A 109 -5.13 7.23 -12.26
CA THR A 109 -4.04 8.13 -12.65
C THR A 109 -4.40 8.91 -13.91
N ARG A 110 -4.86 8.21 -14.96
CA ARG A 110 -5.28 8.84 -16.23
C ARG A 110 -6.38 9.88 -16.01
N HIS A 111 -7.37 9.56 -15.18
CA HIS A 111 -8.46 10.48 -14.85
C HIS A 111 -7.95 11.75 -14.13
N ARG A 112 -6.98 11.62 -13.22
CA ARG A 112 -6.40 12.76 -12.46
C ARG A 112 -5.32 13.53 -13.22
N SER A 113 -4.74 12.93 -14.25
CA SER A 113 -3.74 13.53 -15.14
C SER A 113 -4.34 14.27 -16.34
N HIS A 114 -5.67 14.36 -16.47
CA HIS A 114 -6.34 14.94 -17.65
C HIS A 114 -5.80 14.38 -18.98
N GLY A 115 -5.59 13.06 -19.04
CA GLY A 115 -5.14 12.37 -20.26
C GLY A 115 -3.62 12.24 -20.43
N ALA A 116 -2.79 12.84 -19.57
CA ALA A 116 -1.36 12.56 -19.61
C ALA A 116 -1.08 11.08 -19.26
N THR A 117 -0.22 10.43 -20.04
CA THR A 117 0.11 8.99 -19.97
C THR A 117 1.04 8.62 -18.81
N GLY A 118 1.26 9.54 -17.87
CA GLY A 118 2.14 9.33 -16.73
C GLY A 118 1.65 8.19 -15.84
N THR A 119 2.57 7.30 -15.48
CA THR A 119 2.37 6.36 -14.37
C THR A 119 2.52 7.09 -13.05
N ALA A 120 1.87 6.60 -11.99
CA ALA A 120 2.01 7.17 -10.66
C ALA A 120 2.38 6.12 -9.63
N TRP A 121 3.08 6.56 -8.60
CA TRP A 121 3.47 5.78 -7.43
C TRP A 121 2.78 6.33 -6.19
N VAL A 122 2.26 5.47 -5.34
CA VAL A 122 1.52 5.84 -4.12
C VAL A 122 2.04 5.07 -2.91
N HIS A 123 2.17 5.78 -1.79
CA HIS A 123 2.37 5.22 -0.46
C HIS A 123 1.05 4.65 0.04
N ARG A 124 0.74 3.44 -0.42
CA ARG A 124 -0.59 2.87 -0.25
C ARG A 124 -0.77 2.36 1.19
N PRO A 125 -1.74 2.89 1.95
CA PRO A 125 -2.08 2.29 3.24
C PRO A 125 -2.70 0.90 3.02
N ALA A 126 -2.51 0.01 3.98
CA ALA A 126 -2.92 -1.40 3.85
C ALA A 126 -4.41 -1.60 3.53
N HIS A 127 -5.28 -0.67 3.94
CA HIS A 127 -6.71 -0.71 3.63
C HIS A 127 -7.08 -0.34 2.17
N ARG A 128 -6.12 0.11 1.37
CA ARG A 128 -6.31 0.46 -0.05
C ARG A 128 -5.52 -0.43 -1.01
N LEU A 129 -5.17 -1.65 -0.60
CA LEU A 129 -4.38 -2.61 -1.40
C LEU A 129 -4.91 -2.78 -2.84
N VAL A 130 -6.23 -2.77 -3.02
CA VAL A 130 -6.90 -2.83 -4.32
C VAL A 130 -7.65 -1.53 -4.65
N CYS A 131 -7.77 -1.25 -5.94
CA CYS A 131 -8.72 -0.29 -6.48
C CYS A 131 -10.00 -1.03 -6.90
N PRO A 132 -11.07 -1.02 -6.08
CA PRO A 132 -12.27 -1.80 -6.37
C PRO A 132 -13.03 -1.28 -7.61
N ARG A 133 -12.93 0.03 -7.90
CA ARG A 133 -13.62 0.65 -9.05
C ARG A 133 -13.07 0.19 -10.40
N HIS A 134 -11.78 -0.10 -10.48
CA HIS A 134 -11.09 -0.42 -11.73
C HIS A 134 -10.46 -1.81 -11.70
N HIS A 135 -10.69 -2.57 -10.62
CA HIS A 135 -10.17 -3.91 -10.39
C HIS A 135 -8.67 -4.04 -10.69
N GLN A 136 -7.89 -3.16 -10.06
CA GLN A 136 -6.44 -3.11 -10.19
C GLN A 136 -5.74 -3.09 -8.84
N ALA A 137 -4.60 -3.74 -8.75
CA ALA A 137 -3.74 -3.74 -7.57
C ALA A 137 -2.26 -3.65 -7.94
N ALA A 138 -1.45 -3.16 -7.02
CA ALA A 138 0.01 -3.29 -7.10
C ALA A 138 0.49 -3.49 -5.67
N PRO A 139 0.59 -4.74 -5.21
CA PRO A 139 0.93 -5.03 -3.81
C PRO A 139 2.41 -4.81 -3.48
N ASP A 140 3.30 -4.86 -4.48
CA ASP A 140 4.75 -4.85 -4.28
C ASP A 140 5.42 -3.73 -5.11
N PRO A 141 6.41 -3.00 -4.55
CA PRO A 141 7.11 -1.92 -5.25
C PRO A 141 7.93 -2.39 -6.46
N ARG A 142 8.31 -3.67 -6.52
CA ARG A 142 9.05 -4.26 -7.66
C ARG A 142 8.17 -4.41 -8.90
N LEU A 143 6.85 -4.32 -8.77
CA LEU A 143 5.94 -4.36 -9.90
C LEU A 143 5.90 -3.01 -10.62
N THR A 144 6.31 -3.01 -11.89
CA THR A 144 6.29 -1.81 -12.73
C THR A 144 4.93 -1.56 -13.37
N THR A 145 4.01 -2.52 -13.30
CA THR A 145 2.62 -2.49 -13.80
C THR A 145 1.65 -2.96 -12.72
N THR A 146 0.37 -2.60 -12.87
CA THR A 146 -0.70 -3.08 -11.98
C THR A 146 -1.21 -4.45 -12.41
N LEU A 147 -1.56 -5.29 -11.45
CA LEU A 147 -2.29 -6.53 -11.64
C LEU A 147 -3.79 -6.28 -11.82
N HIS A 148 -4.43 -7.06 -12.66
CA HIS A 148 -5.89 -7.13 -12.77
C HIS A 148 -6.45 -8.04 -11.67
N THR A 149 -7.55 -7.61 -11.04
CA THR A 149 -8.15 -8.32 -9.90
C THR A 149 -9.59 -8.78 -10.17
N LEU A 150 -10.04 -8.78 -11.43
CA LEU A 150 -11.40 -9.17 -11.81
C LEU A 150 -11.68 -10.65 -11.53
N ALA A 151 -10.75 -11.56 -11.88
CA ALA A 151 -10.91 -12.99 -11.62
C ALA A 151 -10.90 -13.39 -10.14
N VAL A 152 -10.62 -12.44 -9.22
CA VAL A 152 -10.52 -12.68 -7.78
C VAL A 152 -11.43 -11.70 -7.03
N PRO A 153 -12.76 -11.85 -7.16
CA PRO A 153 -13.75 -10.91 -6.62
C PRO A 153 -13.66 -10.76 -5.09
N GLU A 154 -13.20 -11.80 -4.37
CA GLU A 154 -13.04 -11.76 -2.92
C GLU A 154 -12.10 -10.65 -2.43
N LEU A 155 -11.21 -10.13 -3.29
CA LEU A 155 -10.35 -8.99 -2.98
C LEU A 155 -11.14 -7.69 -2.83
N THR A 156 -12.22 -7.53 -3.61
CA THR A 156 -13.12 -6.38 -3.53
C THR A 156 -13.97 -6.44 -2.26
N ASP A 157 -14.47 -7.63 -1.92
CA ASP A 157 -15.21 -7.83 -0.68
C ASP A 157 -14.34 -7.60 0.56
N ALA A 158 -13.11 -8.11 0.53
CA ALA A 158 -12.10 -7.87 1.55
C ALA A 158 -11.79 -6.38 1.69
N HIS A 159 -11.71 -5.63 0.57
CA HIS A 159 -11.53 -4.18 0.61
C HIS A 159 -12.66 -3.49 1.38
N HIS A 160 -13.91 -3.78 1.04
CA HIS A 160 -15.06 -3.20 1.74
C HIS A 160 -15.13 -3.63 3.22
N ALA A 161 -14.81 -4.89 3.52
CA ALA A 161 -14.72 -5.38 4.89
C ALA A 161 -13.62 -4.66 5.69
N HIS A 162 -12.48 -4.37 5.09
CA HIS A 162 -11.41 -3.60 5.72
C HIS A 162 -11.85 -2.14 5.97
N GLN A 163 -12.52 -1.50 5.01
CA GLN A 163 -13.08 -0.15 5.24
C GLN A 163 -14.03 -0.10 6.44
N ARG A 164 -14.83 -1.16 6.66
CA ARG A 164 -15.68 -1.27 7.85
C ARG A 164 -14.86 -1.50 9.12
N LEU A 165 -13.81 -2.33 9.06
CA LEU A 165 -12.90 -2.57 10.19
C LEU A 165 -12.28 -1.27 10.70
N LEU A 166 -11.90 -0.35 9.82
CA LEU A 166 -11.29 0.94 10.21
C LEU A 166 -12.14 1.79 11.17
N ARG A 167 -13.44 1.52 11.28
CA ARG A 167 -14.34 2.20 12.22
C ARG A 167 -14.22 1.65 13.64
N HIS A 168 -13.54 0.53 13.83
CA HIS A 168 -13.38 -0.13 15.11
C HIS A 168 -12.18 0.45 15.88
N PRO A 169 -12.29 0.72 17.20
CA PRO A 169 -11.18 1.27 17.98
C PRO A 169 -9.90 0.41 17.95
N ARG A 170 -10.04 -0.91 17.86
CA ARG A 170 -8.94 -1.89 17.79
C ARG A 170 -8.47 -2.20 16.36
N ALA A 171 -8.90 -1.45 15.35
CA ALA A 171 -8.64 -1.78 13.94
C ALA A 171 -7.14 -1.94 13.63
N THR A 172 -6.34 -0.97 14.06
CA THR A 172 -4.89 -0.94 13.76
C THR A 172 -4.16 -2.10 14.41
N THR A 173 -4.39 -2.35 15.71
CA THR A 173 -3.74 -3.45 16.42
C THR A 173 -4.17 -4.81 15.88
N ALA A 174 -5.48 -5.01 15.67
CA ALA A 174 -6.00 -6.25 15.11
C ALA A 174 -5.50 -6.51 13.68
N TRP A 175 -5.37 -5.46 12.86
CA TRP A 175 -4.80 -5.57 11.51
C TRP A 175 -3.33 -5.98 11.54
N THR A 176 -2.51 -5.32 12.35
CA THR A 176 -1.07 -5.62 12.46
C THR A 176 -0.86 -7.06 12.90
N THR A 177 -1.58 -7.51 13.94
CA THR A 177 -1.53 -8.91 14.41
C THR A 177 -1.99 -9.88 13.33
N ALA A 178 -3.14 -9.63 12.70
CA ALA A 178 -3.66 -10.52 11.67
C ALA A 178 -2.70 -10.64 10.48
N ARG A 179 -2.10 -9.53 10.03
CA ARG A 179 -1.13 -9.54 8.94
C ARG A 179 0.10 -10.36 9.29
N ALA A 180 0.63 -10.21 10.50
CA ALA A 180 1.78 -11.01 10.95
C ALA A 180 1.46 -12.52 10.96
N ILE A 181 0.29 -12.89 11.47
CA ILE A 181 -0.18 -14.28 11.52
C ILE A 181 -0.36 -14.85 10.11
N THR A 182 -1.09 -14.16 9.23
CA THR A 182 -1.36 -14.67 7.87
C THR A 182 -0.12 -14.69 6.99
N THR A 183 0.81 -13.74 7.14
CA THR A 183 2.12 -13.82 6.48
C THR A 183 2.88 -15.05 6.94
N ARG A 184 2.92 -15.34 8.25
CA ARG A 184 3.58 -16.54 8.76
C ARG A 184 2.91 -17.82 8.28
N TRP A 185 1.57 -17.89 8.29
CA TRP A 185 0.85 -19.03 7.72
C TRP A 185 1.15 -19.23 6.23
N TYR A 186 1.26 -18.15 5.46
CA TYR A 186 1.62 -18.22 4.03
C TYR A 186 3.03 -18.76 3.83
N ASP A 187 4.01 -18.21 4.54
CA ASP A 187 5.41 -18.59 4.42
C ASP A 187 5.65 -20.07 4.86
N HIS A 188 4.80 -20.60 5.76
CA HIS A 188 4.87 -21.99 6.24
C HIS A 188 3.83 -22.92 5.60
N GLN A 189 3.09 -22.46 4.58
CA GLN A 189 2.05 -23.22 3.87
C GLN A 189 1.00 -23.86 4.79
N GLN A 190 0.50 -23.10 5.77
CA GLN A 190 -0.48 -23.56 6.76
C GLN A 190 -1.91 -23.14 6.44
N HIS A 191 -2.88 -24.01 6.77
CA HIS A 191 -4.35 -23.86 6.81
C HIS A 191 -5.07 -23.46 5.50
N LEU A 192 -4.52 -22.55 4.71
CA LEU A 192 -5.19 -21.83 3.61
C LEU A 192 -4.45 -21.94 2.28
N THR A 193 -3.40 -22.77 2.24
CA THR A 193 -2.49 -22.97 1.10
C THR A 193 -3.23 -23.12 -0.22
N HIS A 194 -4.22 -24.02 -0.29
CA HIS A 194 -4.97 -24.25 -1.52
C HIS A 194 -5.67 -22.97 -2.03
N ARG A 195 -6.36 -22.22 -1.15
CA ARG A 195 -7.07 -20.99 -1.53
C ARG A 195 -6.10 -19.94 -2.06
N TRP A 196 -4.98 -19.74 -1.38
CA TRP A 196 -3.96 -18.78 -1.80
C TRP A 196 -3.32 -19.14 -3.14
N HIS A 197 -3.04 -20.43 -3.36
CA HIS A 197 -2.53 -20.91 -4.64
C HIS A 197 -3.55 -20.72 -5.76
N THR A 198 -4.83 -21.05 -5.53
CA THR A 198 -5.89 -20.82 -6.52
C THR A 198 -5.97 -19.34 -6.93
N ARG A 199 -5.93 -18.40 -5.97
CA ARG A 199 -5.92 -16.96 -6.28
C ARG A 199 -4.69 -16.55 -7.06
N LEU A 200 -3.51 -17.02 -6.64
CA LEU A 200 -2.26 -16.72 -7.32
C LEU A 200 -2.32 -17.17 -8.78
N THR A 201 -2.80 -18.38 -9.05
CA THR A 201 -2.98 -18.90 -10.42
C THR A 201 -3.92 -18.01 -11.24
N LYS A 202 -5.05 -17.59 -10.67
CA LYS A 202 -5.99 -16.67 -11.35
C LYS A 202 -5.35 -15.31 -11.65
N LEU A 203 -4.59 -14.74 -10.71
CA LEU A 203 -3.88 -13.48 -10.92
C LEU A 203 -2.80 -13.61 -12.00
N ILE A 204 -2.08 -14.72 -12.05
CA ILE A 204 -1.07 -14.99 -13.09
C ILE A 204 -1.76 -15.10 -14.46
N ALA A 205 -2.87 -15.82 -14.54
CA ALA A 205 -3.62 -15.97 -15.79
C ALA A 205 -4.13 -14.62 -16.34
N ASP A 206 -4.69 -13.77 -15.47
CA ASP A 206 -5.20 -12.44 -15.84
C ASP A 206 -4.09 -11.38 -16.02
N SER A 207 -2.89 -11.63 -15.50
CA SER A 207 -1.76 -10.70 -15.55
C SER A 207 -0.45 -11.46 -15.81
N PRO A 208 -0.23 -11.96 -17.05
CA PRO A 208 0.93 -12.81 -17.37
C PRO A 208 2.29 -12.17 -17.05
N HIS A 209 2.35 -10.84 -17.09
CA HIS A 209 3.54 -10.07 -16.71
C HIS A 209 4.00 -10.35 -15.28
N LEU A 210 3.11 -10.75 -14.37
CA LEU A 210 3.48 -11.15 -13.00
C LEU A 210 4.48 -12.32 -12.99
N ALA A 211 4.42 -13.21 -13.99
CA ALA A 211 5.34 -14.34 -14.12
C ALA A 211 6.67 -13.99 -14.80
N THR A 212 6.75 -12.86 -15.51
CA THR A 212 7.88 -12.55 -16.40
C THR A 212 8.67 -11.29 -16.03
N THR A 213 8.09 -10.40 -15.20
CA THR A 213 8.63 -9.04 -15.02
C THR A 213 9.73 -8.92 -13.96
N SER A 214 10.01 -9.97 -13.17
CA SER A 214 10.88 -9.86 -12.00
C SER A 214 11.74 -11.09 -11.74
N SER A 215 12.89 -10.87 -11.10
CA SER A 215 13.69 -11.93 -10.48
C SER A 215 13.03 -12.51 -9.22
N ALA A 216 12.03 -11.82 -8.67
CA ALA A 216 11.23 -12.32 -7.56
C ALA A 216 10.10 -13.23 -8.04
N SER A 217 9.81 -14.28 -7.28
CA SER A 217 8.72 -15.20 -7.62
C SER A 217 7.35 -14.50 -7.58
N PRO A 218 6.39 -14.91 -8.43
CA PRO A 218 5.01 -14.42 -8.38
C PRO A 218 4.37 -14.55 -6.99
N ALA A 219 4.70 -15.63 -6.28
CA ALA A 219 4.25 -15.89 -4.92
C ALA A 219 4.67 -14.78 -3.96
N LEU A 220 5.94 -14.32 -4.03
CA LEU A 220 6.43 -13.24 -3.20
C LEU A 220 5.77 -11.90 -3.58
N LEU A 221 5.72 -11.59 -4.88
CA LEU A 221 5.19 -10.32 -5.38
C LEU A 221 3.69 -10.13 -5.09
N ALA A 222 2.92 -11.22 -5.13
CA ALA A 222 1.47 -11.18 -4.90
C ALA A 222 1.07 -11.55 -3.47
N ARG A 223 2.01 -11.87 -2.57
CA ARG A 223 1.73 -12.39 -1.21
C ARG A 223 0.68 -11.57 -0.46
N ASP A 224 0.92 -10.26 -0.33
CA ASP A 224 0.04 -9.36 0.41
C ASP A 224 -1.35 -9.23 -0.22
N LEU A 225 -1.45 -9.47 -1.54
CA LEU A 225 -2.73 -9.47 -2.23
C LEU A 225 -3.46 -10.81 -2.05
N VAL A 226 -2.77 -11.93 -2.19
CA VAL A 226 -3.40 -13.27 -2.09
C VAL A 226 -3.83 -13.59 -0.66
N THR A 227 -3.13 -13.11 0.37
CA THR A 227 -3.52 -13.31 1.78
C THR A 227 -4.52 -12.26 2.28
N TYR A 228 -4.82 -11.24 1.48
CA TYR A 228 -5.62 -10.08 1.89
C TYR A 228 -7.01 -10.46 2.44
N PRO A 229 -7.80 -11.34 1.79
CA PRO A 229 -9.13 -11.68 2.29
C PRO A 229 -9.12 -12.30 3.68
N GLU A 230 -8.25 -13.28 3.93
CA GLU A 230 -8.16 -13.92 5.25
C GLU A 230 -7.54 -12.99 6.29
N THR A 231 -6.62 -12.12 5.89
CA THR A 231 -6.05 -11.11 6.80
C THR A 231 -7.16 -10.18 7.30
N VAL A 232 -8.04 -9.71 6.42
CA VAL A 232 -9.18 -8.86 6.80
C VAL A 232 -10.18 -9.63 7.67
N ALA A 233 -10.51 -10.88 7.33
CA ALA A 233 -11.43 -11.70 8.11
C ALA A 233 -10.89 -11.99 9.53
N LEU A 234 -9.60 -12.30 9.64
CA LEU A 234 -8.93 -12.50 10.91
C LEU A 234 -8.87 -11.20 11.71
N ALA A 235 -8.45 -10.08 11.11
CA ALA A 235 -8.39 -8.79 11.78
C ALA A 235 -9.76 -8.36 12.32
N ARG A 236 -10.83 -8.56 11.55
CA ARG A 236 -12.19 -8.30 12.02
C ARG A 236 -12.55 -9.17 13.20
N THR A 237 -12.22 -10.46 13.17
CA THR A 237 -12.51 -11.37 14.28
C THR A 237 -11.73 -11.00 15.54
N LEU A 238 -10.43 -10.72 15.41
CA LEU A 238 -9.58 -10.25 16.51
C LEU A 238 -10.07 -8.92 17.11
N ALA A 239 -10.61 -8.01 16.28
CA ALA A 239 -11.11 -6.73 16.75
C ALA A 239 -12.33 -6.87 17.68
N VAL A 240 -13.26 -7.80 17.38
CA VAL A 240 -14.46 -8.05 18.21
C VAL A 240 -14.31 -9.17 19.24
N LEU A 241 -13.16 -9.86 19.27
CA LEU A 241 -12.92 -10.87 20.31
C LEU A 241 -12.97 -10.19 21.69
N PRO A 242 -13.88 -10.62 22.59
CA PRO A 242 -13.97 -10.05 23.92
C PRO A 242 -12.70 -10.39 24.70
N ASN A 243 -12.17 -9.44 25.47
CA ASN A 243 -11.04 -9.66 26.38
C ASN A 243 -11.43 -10.49 27.63
N GLN A 244 -12.52 -11.28 27.57
CA GLN A 244 -13.09 -11.89 28.76
C GLN A 244 -12.28 -13.11 29.25
N PRO A 245 -12.12 -13.26 30.58
CA PRO A 245 -11.35 -14.36 31.18
C PRO A 245 -11.97 -15.76 31.02
N HIS A 246 -13.18 -15.88 30.47
CA HIS A 246 -13.97 -17.14 30.49
C HIS A 246 -14.07 -17.86 29.14
N ARG A 247 -13.40 -17.37 28.08
CA ARG A 247 -13.31 -18.11 26.82
C ARG A 247 -12.01 -18.90 26.80
N THR A 248 -12.06 -20.20 26.53
CA THR A 248 -10.82 -20.99 26.35
C THR A 248 -10.11 -20.55 25.07
N THR A 249 -8.82 -20.85 24.93
CA THR A 249 -8.09 -20.60 23.68
C THR A 249 -8.74 -21.38 22.53
N ASP A 250 -9.26 -22.56 22.82
CA ASP A 250 -9.88 -23.45 21.84
C ASP A 250 -11.26 -22.94 21.36
N ASP A 251 -12.03 -22.25 22.22
CA ASP A 251 -13.26 -21.55 21.80
C ASP A 251 -12.96 -20.40 20.83
N ALA A 252 -11.90 -19.64 21.10
CA ALA A 252 -11.47 -18.56 20.23
C ALA A 252 -10.96 -19.09 18.89
N LEU A 253 -10.18 -20.17 18.90
CA LEU A 253 -9.72 -20.85 17.69
C LEU A 253 -10.89 -21.41 16.88
N SER A 254 -11.88 -22.03 17.53
CA SER A 254 -13.10 -22.54 16.86
C SER A 254 -13.89 -21.42 16.19
N LEU A 255 -14.07 -20.28 16.88
CA LEU A 255 -14.73 -19.11 16.30
C LEU A 255 -13.95 -18.56 15.10
N ILE A 256 -12.62 -18.47 15.20
CA ILE A 256 -11.79 -17.97 14.10
C ILE A 256 -11.82 -18.95 12.92
N ALA A 257 -11.71 -20.26 13.15
CA ALA A 257 -11.82 -21.28 12.12
C ALA A 257 -13.16 -21.15 11.37
N HIS A 258 -14.27 -21.03 12.11
CA HIS A 258 -15.58 -20.80 11.52
C HIS A 258 -15.65 -19.52 10.69
N ARG A 259 -15.09 -18.40 11.18
CA ARG A 259 -15.06 -17.12 10.45
C ARG A 259 -14.16 -17.13 9.21
N LEU A 260 -13.15 -17.99 9.18
CA LEU A 260 -12.29 -18.24 8.04
C LEU A 260 -12.83 -19.37 7.14
N GLU A 261 -14.01 -19.92 7.43
CA GLU A 261 -14.61 -21.05 6.72
C GLU A 261 -13.66 -22.26 6.67
N LEU A 262 -12.96 -22.52 7.77
CA LEU A 262 -12.09 -23.67 7.94
C LEU A 262 -12.78 -24.71 8.83
N PRO A 263 -12.63 -26.01 8.54
CA PRO A 263 -13.18 -27.07 9.37
C PRO A 263 -12.56 -27.06 10.78
N SER A 264 -11.26 -26.76 10.86
CA SER A 264 -10.53 -26.52 12.09
C SER A 264 -9.24 -25.76 11.79
N LEU A 265 -8.65 -25.15 12.81
CA LEU A 265 -7.27 -24.68 12.79
C LEU A 265 -6.43 -25.72 13.51
N ALA A 266 -5.39 -26.24 12.86
CA ALA A 266 -4.51 -27.22 13.47
C ALA A 266 -3.91 -26.65 14.77
N SER A 267 -4.15 -27.35 15.89
CA SER A 267 -3.68 -26.95 17.22
C SER A 267 -2.19 -27.27 17.41
N ASN A 268 -1.33 -26.61 16.64
CA ASN A 268 0.11 -26.64 16.89
C ASN A 268 0.46 -25.59 17.96
N ALA A 269 1.24 -25.96 18.98
CA ALA A 269 1.73 -25.03 19.99
C ALA A 269 2.55 -23.87 19.39
N ASN A 270 3.20 -24.12 18.26
CA ASN A 270 3.98 -23.12 17.52
C ASN A 270 3.16 -22.33 16.49
N ASP A 271 1.84 -22.51 16.43
CA ASP A 271 0.98 -21.71 15.58
C ASP A 271 0.94 -20.25 16.09
N PRO A 272 1.21 -19.25 15.22
CA PRO A 272 1.33 -17.86 15.64
C PRO A 272 0.02 -17.28 16.19
N LEU A 273 -1.15 -17.78 15.75
CA LEU A 273 -2.43 -17.38 16.30
C LEU A 273 -2.64 -17.97 17.70
N ARG A 274 -2.30 -19.25 17.91
CA ARG A 274 -2.39 -19.88 19.24
C ARG A 274 -1.47 -19.16 20.23
N ALA A 275 -0.22 -18.90 19.85
CA ALA A 275 0.74 -18.16 20.67
C ALA A 275 0.21 -16.75 21.02
N PHE A 276 -0.36 -16.03 20.05
CA PHE A 276 -0.97 -14.72 20.31
C PHE A 276 -2.12 -14.81 21.32
N LEU A 277 -3.02 -15.78 21.15
CA LEU A 277 -4.19 -15.95 22.02
C LEU A 277 -3.82 -16.40 23.45
N THR A 278 -2.70 -17.09 23.65
CA THR A 278 -2.23 -17.48 24.99
C THR A 278 -1.49 -16.35 25.70
N HIS A 279 -0.66 -15.58 25.00
CA HIS A 279 0.17 -14.53 25.62
C HIS A 279 -0.58 -13.23 25.90
N THR A 280 -1.66 -12.93 25.18
CA THR A 280 -2.48 -11.71 25.41
C THR A 280 -3.50 -11.85 26.55
N ARG A 281 -3.46 -12.95 27.30
CA ARG A 281 -4.41 -13.27 28.40
C ARG A 281 -3.79 -13.19 29.80
N HIS A 282 -2.58 -12.65 29.92
CA HIS A 282 -1.94 -12.34 31.19
C HIS A 282 -1.93 -10.84 31.46
#